data_AF-A0AAW5FB90-F1
#
_entry.id   AF-A0AAW5FB90-F1
#
_cell.length_a   1.000
_cell.length_b   1.000
_cell.length_c   1.000
_cell.angle_alpha   90.00
_cell.angle_beta   90.00
_cell.angle_gamma   90.00
#
_symmetry.space_group_name_H-M   'P 1'
#
loop_
_entity.id
_entity.type
_entity.pdbx_description
1 polymer ?
#
loop_
_entity_poly.entity_id
_entity_poly.type
_entity_poly.pdbx_seq_one_letter_code
_entity_poly.pdbx_strand_id
1 'polypeptide(L)'
;MKPRTFADLISIIRKAPKGECFPFKNGVLQTYSDTPFRGNLYLNNCPALIYFISESGEISFSFWRDIPPRISWERFSFKGTDSIQKMTITANTYAIAPQIVAYLDELLEYVENGGMLYVETI
;
A
#
# COMPACT_ATOMS: atom_id res chain seq x y z
N MET A 1 -11.24 10.80 -15.21
CA MET A 1 -10.94 9.64 -14.35
C MET A 1 -11.42 9.91 -12.94
N LYS A 2 -11.99 8.92 -12.26
CA LYS A 2 -12.32 9.01 -10.84
C LYS A 2 -11.00 9.15 -10.06
N PRO A 3 -10.91 10.04 -9.06
CA PRO A 3 -9.71 10.10 -8.21
C PRO A 3 -9.58 8.78 -7.43
N ARG A 4 -8.40 8.17 -7.50
CA ARG A 4 -8.06 6.96 -6.76
C ARG A 4 -7.82 7.27 -5.29
N THR A 5 -8.46 6.52 -4.42
CA THR A 5 -8.51 6.80 -2.98
C THR A 5 -7.91 5.68 -2.15
N PHE A 6 -7.60 5.97 -0.88
CA PHE A 6 -7.20 4.93 0.07
C PHE A 6 -8.32 3.92 0.35
N ALA A 7 -9.60 4.29 0.21
CA ALA A 7 -10.70 3.32 0.32
C ALA A 7 -10.61 2.24 -0.76
N ASP A 8 -10.24 2.60 -2.00
CA ASP A 8 -10.07 1.63 -3.09
C ASP A 8 -8.91 0.66 -2.78
N LEU A 9 -7.78 1.20 -2.29
CA LEU A 9 -6.63 0.39 -1.86
C LEU A 9 -6.98 -0.54 -0.69
N ILE A 10 -7.66 -0.03 0.34
CA ILE A 10 -8.09 -0.81 1.51
C ILE A 10 -9.03 -1.94 1.09
N SER A 11 -9.96 -1.68 0.17
CA SER A 11 -10.88 -2.68 -0.37
C SER A 11 -10.13 -3.85 -1.01
N ILE A 12 -9.10 -3.55 -1.80
CA ILE A 12 -8.25 -4.55 -2.44
C ILE A 12 -7.48 -5.36 -1.39
N ILE A 13 -6.79 -4.69 -0.45
CA ILE A 13 -5.98 -5.36 0.58
C ILE A 13 -6.86 -6.26 1.47
N ARG A 14 -8.06 -5.80 1.85
CA ARG A 14 -8.96 -6.57 2.72
C ARG A 14 -9.55 -7.81 2.05
N LYS A 15 -9.66 -7.82 0.73
CA LYS A 15 -10.10 -8.99 -0.03
C LYS A 15 -8.97 -10.01 -0.22
N ALA A 16 -7.74 -9.54 -0.29
CA ALA A 16 -6.57 -10.40 -0.48
C ALA A 16 -6.43 -11.45 0.63
N PRO A 17 -6.08 -12.71 0.30
CA PRO A 17 -5.73 -13.73 1.26
C PRO A 17 -4.69 -13.23 2.25
N LYS A 18 -4.82 -13.64 3.52
CA LYS A 18 -3.91 -13.22 4.58
C LYS A 18 -2.68 -14.14 4.65
N GLY A 19 -1.53 -13.58 4.98
CA GLY A 19 -0.28 -14.34 5.12
C GLY A 19 0.41 -14.62 3.79
N GLU A 20 0.01 -13.93 2.73
CA GLU A 20 0.42 -14.19 1.35
C GLU A 20 1.16 -12.99 0.73
N CYS A 21 1.87 -13.27 -0.36
CA CYS A 21 2.58 -12.26 -1.15
C CYS A 21 1.95 -12.17 -2.54
N PHE A 22 1.67 -10.95 -2.99
CA PHE A 22 1.02 -10.64 -4.26
C PHE A 22 1.96 -9.81 -5.14
N PRO A 23 2.69 -10.44 -6.08
CA PRO A 23 3.53 -9.74 -7.03
C PRO A 23 2.69 -8.92 -8.02
N PHE A 24 3.08 -7.68 -8.28
CA PHE A 24 2.53 -6.84 -9.33
C PHE A 24 3.63 -5.96 -9.90
N LYS A 25 3.95 -6.11 -11.19
CA LYS A 25 5.06 -5.41 -11.85
C LYS A 25 6.36 -5.50 -11.03
N ASN A 26 6.91 -4.37 -10.60
CA ASN A 26 8.14 -4.29 -9.82
C ASN A 26 7.91 -4.29 -8.31
N GLY A 27 6.68 -4.50 -7.84
CA GLY A 27 6.33 -4.52 -6.43
C GLY A 27 5.77 -5.86 -5.96
N VAL A 28 5.84 -6.06 -4.63
CA VAL A 28 5.19 -7.18 -3.95
C VAL A 28 4.42 -6.63 -2.76
N LEU A 29 3.11 -6.80 -2.79
CA LEU A 29 2.23 -6.49 -1.67
C LEU A 29 2.12 -7.74 -0.79
N GLN A 30 2.50 -7.65 0.48
CA GLN A 30 2.42 -8.76 1.42
C GLN A 30 1.35 -8.48 2.47
N THR A 31 0.46 -9.44 2.73
CA THR A 31 -0.49 -9.41 3.85
C THR A 31 0.00 -10.29 4.99
N TYR A 32 -0.25 -9.89 6.23
CA TYR A 32 -0.02 -10.74 7.41
C TYR A 32 -1.31 -11.39 7.91
N SER A 33 -1.19 -12.48 8.67
CA SER A 33 -2.31 -13.27 9.20
C SER A 33 -3.00 -12.65 10.43
N ASP A 34 -2.52 -11.51 10.91
CA ASP A 34 -2.88 -10.96 12.21
C ASP A 34 -3.94 -9.84 12.15
N THR A 35 -4.35 -9.43 13.35
CA THR A 35 -5.28 -8.34 13.63
C THR A 35 -4.59 -7.31 14.53
N PRO A 36 -4.57 -6.01 14.18
CA PRO A 36 -5.21 -5.38 13.02
C PRO A 36 -4.56 -5.76 11.68
N PHE A 37 -5.30 -5.61 10.58
CA PHE A 37 -4.82 -5.98 9.24
C PHE A 37 -3.58 -5.16 8.91
N ARG A 38 -2.45 -5.83 8.66
CA ARG A 38 -1.19 -5.18 8.33
C ARG A 38 -0.40 -5.96 7.30
N GLY A 39 0.67 -5.35 6.81
CA GLY A 39 1.50 -5.94 5.78
C GLY A 39 2.61 -5.02 5.34
N ASN A 40 3.32 -5.45 4.31
CA ASN A 40 4.44 -4.71 3.73
C ASN A 40 4.20 -4.43 2.25
N LEU A 41 4.87 -3.40 1.75
CA LEU A 41 5.11 -3.23 0.32
C LEU A 41 6.62 -3.28 0.09
N TYR A 42 7.02 -4.07 -0.88
CA TYR A 42 8.36 -4.06 -1.44
C TYR A 42 8.30 -3.47 -2.85
N LEU A 43 9.30 -2.68 -3.22
CA LEU A 43 9.51 -2.17 -4.57
C LEU A 43 10.94 -2.49 -5.02
N ASN A 44 11.10 -3.02 -6.22
CA ASN A 44 12.39 -3.44 -6.78
C ASN A 44 13.18 -4.36 -5.82
N ASN A 45 12.49 -5.32 -5.17
CA ASN A 45 13.03 -6.23 -4.16
C ASN A 45 13.58 -5.56 -2.88
N CYS A 46 13.28 -4.28 -2.66
CA CYS A 46 13.65 -3.53 -1.45
C CYS A 46 12.40 -3.20 -0.62
N PRO A 47 12.50 -3.11 0.73
CA PRO A 47 11.39 -2.64 1.55
C PRO A 47 11.01 -1.21 1.17
N ALA A 48 9.71 -0.95 1.00
CA ALA A 48 9.19 0.38 0.67
C ALA A 48 8.39 0.99 1.81
N LEU A 49 7.46 0.22 2.38
CA LEU A 49 6.69 0.63 3.56
C LEU A 49 6.11 -0.57 4.32
N ILE A 50 5.69 -0.31 5.55
CA ILE A 50 4.75 -1.14 6.31
C ILE A 50 3.42 -0.39 6.37
N TYR A 51 2.31 -1.11 6.21
CA TYR A 51 0.96 -0.56 6.33
C TYR A 51 0.15 -1.23 7.43
N PHE A 52 -0.79 -0.48 8.00
CA PHE A 52 -1.75 -0.93 9.01
C PHE A 52 -3.13 -0.39 8.65
N ILE A 53 -4.16 -1.22 8.64
CA ILE A 53 -5.54 -0.84 8.39
C ILE A 53 -6.32 -0.99 9.69
N SER A 54 -6.86 0.11 10.19
CA SER A 54 -7.69 0.11 11.39
C SER A 54 -9.07 -0.49 11.10
N GLU A 55 -9.79 -0.85 12.17
CA GLU A 55 -11.19 -1.27 12.07
C GLU A 55 -12.07 -0.15 11.49
N SER A 56 -11.77 1.12 11.83
CA SER A 56 -12.46 2.31 11.32
C SER A 56 -12.24 2.59 9.82
N GLY A 57 -11.40 1.80 9.13
CA GLY A 57 -11.15 1.96 7.69
C GLY A 57 -10.15 3.08 7.37
N GLU A 58 -9.29 3.44 8.34
CA GLU A 58 -8.11 4.27 8.10
C GLU A 58 -6.92 3.39 7.76
N ILE A 59 -6.00 3.90 6.96
CA ILE A 59 -4.74 3.24 6.66
C ILE A 59 -3.57 4.10 7.11
N SER A 60 -2.63 3.48 7.80
CA SER A 60 -1.41 4.11 8.29
C SER A 60 -0.19 3.48 7.64
N PHE A 61 0.81 4.30 7.32
CA PHE A 61 2.05 3.87 6.70
C PHE A 61 3.27 4.30 7.51
N SER A 62 4.27 3.42 7.53
CA SER A 62 5.62 3.73 7.96
C SER A 62 6.58 3.43 6.81
N PHE A 63 7.24 4.48 6.30
CA PHE A 63 8.03 4.43 5.07
C PHE A 63 9.47 4.02 5.32
N TRP A 64 10.09 3.41 4.31
CA TRP A 64 11.52 3.19 4.25
C TRP A 64 12.28 4.52 4.18
N ARG A 65 13.37 4.62 4.93
CA ARG A 65 14.33 5.73 4.91
C ARG A 65 15.66 5.22 4.39
N ASP A 66 16.32 6.01 3.56
CA ASP A 66 17.62 5.65 2.98
C ASP A 66 18.79 5.86 3.96
N ILE A 67 18.66 6.84 4.88
CA ILE A 67 19.74 7.25 5.80
C ILE A 67 19.20 7.43 7.23
N PRO A 68 19.61 6.56 8.18
CA PRO A 68 20.14 5.22 7.95
C PRO A 68 19.09 4.32 7.27
N PRO A 69 19.49 3.26 6.52
CA PRO A 69 18.58 2.37 5.80
C PRO A 69 17.71 1.57 6.78
N ARG A 70 16.44 1.96 6.94
CA ARG A 70 15.47 1.28 7.82
C ARG A 70 14.04 1.72 7.54
N ILE A 71 13.07 0.92 7.99
CA ILE A 71 11.69 1.40 8.14
C ILE A 71 11.65 2.46 9.25
N SER A 72 11.01 3.59 8.96
CA SER A 72 10.82 4.67 9.93
C SER A 72 9.83 4.28 11.03
N TRP A 73 10.04 4.84 12.23
CA TRP A 73 9.05 4.78 13.31
C TRP A 73 7.92 5.81 13.12
N GLU A 74 8.12 6.78 12.22
CA GLU A 74 7.11 7.76 11.88
C GLU A 74 5.94 7.09 11.17
N ARG A 75 4.72 7.47 11.57
CA ARG A 75 3.49 6.88 11.07
C ARG A 75 2.59 7.98 10.51
N PHE A 76 2.19 7.80 9.26
CA PHE A 76 1.31 8.72 8.55
C PHE A 76 -0.03 8.04 8.29
N SER A 77 -1.11 8.63 8.80
CA SER A 77 -2.46 8.07 8.71
C SER A 77 -3.31 8.83 7.68
N PHE A 78 -4.08 8.09 6.90
CA PHE A 78 -4.94 8.60 5.85
C PHE A 78 -6.35 8.02 6.00
N LYS A 79 -7.35 8.87 5.75
CA LYS A 79 -8.76 8.45 5.73
C LYS A 79 -9.07 7.78 4.39
N GLY A 80 -10.07 6.90 4.36
CA GLY A 80 -10.49 6.26 3.10
C GLY A 80 -10.85 7.24 1.98
N THR A 81 -11.38 8.43 2.32
CA THR A 81 -11.72 9.49 1.36
C THR A 81 -10.52 10.27 0.83
N ASP A 82 -9.34 10.13 1.44
CA ASP A 82 -8.13 10.81 0.98
C ASP A 82 -7.65 10.20 -0.35
N SER A 83 -7.21 11.05 -1.27
CA SER A 83 -6.53 10.63 -2.49
C SER A 83 -5.17 10.01 -2.14
N ILE A 84 -4.77 8.96 -2.89
CA ILE A 84 -3.43 8.37 -2.73
C ILE A 84 -2.30 9.38 -2.98
N GLN A 85 -2.57 10.42 -3.79
CA GLN A 85 -1.62 11.49 -4.09
C GLN A 85 -1.26 12.32 -2.85
N LYS A 86 -2.14 12.37 -1.83
CA LYS A 86 -1.86 13.05 -0.56
C LYS A 86 -0.62 12.49 0.14
N MET A 87 -0.27 11.23 -0.14
CA MET A 87 0.93 10.59 0.40
C MET A 87 2.22 11.34 0.03
N THR A 88 2.37 11.83 -1.20
CA THR A 88 3.58 12.56 -1.62
C THR A 88 3.72 13.90 -0.92
N ILE A 89 2.61 14.53 -0.56
CA ILE A 89 2.58 15.81 0.16
C ILE A 89 2.89 15.58 1.64
N THR A 90 2.26 14.58 2.25
CA THR A 90 2.37 14.31 3.70
C THR A 90 3.71 13.67 4.07
N ALA A 91 4.23 12.75 3.25
CA ALA A 91 5.53 12.10 3.46
C ALA A 91 6.61 12.69 2.52
N ASN A 92 6.57 14.00 2.28
CA ASN A 92 7.43 14.69 1.29
C ASN A 92 8.94 14.58 1.56
N THR A 93 9.34 14.26 2.80
CA THR A 93 10.74 14.03 3.19
C THR A 93 11.25 12.64 2.81
N TYR A 94 10.37 11.75 2.36
CA TYR A 94 10.70 10.37 1.98
C TYR A 94 10.81 10.26 0.46
N ALA A 95 12.03 10.08 -0.05
CA ALA A 95 12.31 9.98 -1.48
C ALA A 95 11.57 8.83 -2.19
N ILE A 96 11.16 7.80 -1.44
CA ILE A 96 10.40 6.66 -1.95
C ILE A 96 8.91 6.94 -2.13
N ALA A 97 8.36 8.00 -1.51
CA ALA A 97 6.92 8.28 -1.53
C ALA A 97 6.34 8.46 -2.94
N PRO A 98 6.98 9.21 -3.88
CA PRO A 98 6.48 9.31 -5.25
C PRO A 98 6.46 7.95 -5.99
N GLN A 99 7.45 7.08 -5.74
CA GLN A 99 7.54 5.76 -6.36
C GLN A 99 6.40 4.84 -5.86
N ILE A 100 6.11 4.90 -4.56
CA ILE A 100 4.98 4.19 -3.97
C ILE A 100 3.66 4.67 -4.56
N VAL A 101 3.46 5.98 -4.70
CA VAL A 101 2.22 6.52 -5.27
C VAL A 101 2.05 6.12 -6.72
N ALA A 102 3.11 6.14 -7.53
CA ALA A 102 3.06 5.67 -8.92
C ALA A 102 2.68 4.18 -8.99
N TYR A 103 3.31 3.33 -8.16
CA TYR A 103 2.96 1.92 -8.06
C TYR A 103 1.49 1.69 -7.68
N LEU A 104 0.99 2.41 -6.65
CA LEU A 104 -0.39 2.27 -6.19
C LEU A 104 -1.40 2.76 -7.26
N ASP A 105 -1.06 3.83 -7.98
CA ASP A 105 -1.90 4.35 -9.06
C ASP A 105 -2.07 3.32 -10.18
N GLU A 106 -0.96 2.71 -10.63
CA GLU A 106 -0.97 1.66 -11.64
C GLU A 106 -1.68 0.38 -11.16
N LEU A 107 -1.52 0.03 -9.89
CA LEU A 107 -2.20 -1.13 -9.30
C LEU A 107 -3.72 -0.92 -9.30
N LEU A 108 -4.17 0.25 -8.85
CA LEU A 108 -5.58 0.59 -8.82
C LEU A 108 -6.15 0.67 -10.24
N GLU A 109 -5.41 1.21 -11.21
CA GLU A 109 -5.80 1.19 -12.62
C GLU A 109 -5.98 -0.23 -13.16
N TYR A 110 -5.03 -1.12 -12.87
CA TYR A 110 -5.10 -2.51 -13.29
C TYR A 110 -6.37 -3.20 -12.77
N VAL A 111 -6.70 -2.99 -11.49
CA VAL A 111 -7.90 -3.56 -10.87
C VAL A 111 -9.18 -2.92 -11.40
N GLU A 112 -9.19 -1.59 -11.61
CA GLU A 112 -10.31 -0.87 -12.24
C GLU A 112 -10.63 -1.41 -13.64
N ASN A 113 -9.61 -1.85 -14.38
CA ASN A 113 -9.73 -2.45 -15.70
C ASN A 113 -10.05 -3.96 -15.68
N GLY A 114 -10.44 -4.51 -14.53
CA GLY A 114 -10.83 -5.92 -14.38
C GLY A 114 -9.67 -6.87 -14.06
N GLY A 115 -8.47 -6.35 -13.83
CA GLY A 115 -7.33 -7.13 -13.36
C GLY A 115 -7.55 -7.68 -11.95
N MET A 116 -7.00 -8.85 -11.69
CA MET A 116 -7.01 -9.48 -10.37
C MET A 116 -5.57 -9.61 -9.85
N LEU A 117 -5.34 -9.18 -8.60
CA LEU A 117 -4.05 -9.34 -7.91
C LEU A 117 -3.75 -10.79 -7.53
N TYR A 118 -4.79 -11.58 -7.35
CA TYR A 118 -4.74 -13.00 -7.05
C TYR A 118 -5.98 -13.65 -7.66
N VAL A 119 -5.87 -14.92 -8.00
CA VAL A 119 -6.99 -15.75 -8.43
C VAL A 119 -7.28 -16.71 -7.28
N GLU A 120 -8.50 -16.71 -6.76
CA GLU A 120 -8.93 -17.74 -5.82
C GLU A 120 -8.90 -19.08 -6.55
N THR A 121 -7.97 -19.95 -6.17
CA THR A 121 -7.95 -21.34 -6.61
C THR A 121 -8.90 -22.14 -5.73
N ILE A 122 -9.94 -22.70 -6.35
CA ILE A 122 -10.97 -23.56 -5.75
C ILE A 122 -10.35 -24.82 -5.14
#